data_AF-K1UCU0-F1
#
_entry.id   AF-K1UCU0-F1
#
_cell.length_a   1.000
_cell.length_b   1.000
_cell.length_c   1.000
_cell.angle_alpha   90.00
_cell.angle_beta   90.00
_cell.angle_gamma   90.00
#
_symmetry.space_group_name_H-M   'P 1'
#
loop_
_entity.id
_entity.type
_entity.pdbx_description
1 polymer ?
#
loop_
_entity_poly.entity_id
_entity_poly.type
_entity_poly.pdbx_seq_one_letter_code
_entity_poly.pdbx_strand_id
1 'polypeptide(L)'
;EIAMTVAIGEGDSAQSISRKVRQYLNDPDLMFRRFRFKKGEDEQGKPIYGRKWKKRIKDEKTGKYRWIDYDRSDYKTGSGVYKSSAKNAMRVARSETNIAYRRADNERWQQMDFVLGQRIQLSKNHPRPDICDKLQGDYPKDFVFDGWHAQCFCFATPILMDEEEMAKVTAAFLKGEKYTPRGKQITEYPANFKHWVRDNKENILASRSRGTEPYFIRNNSAAIDGILNPKPKELTIAEKAALRHEARTPEQEAAIRNAWAERQKKHQQIKTAANNIAKVAGDYG
;
A
#
# COMPACT_ATOMS: atom_id res chain seq x y z
N GLU A 1 -3.15 -0.04 -21.67
CA GLU A 1 -4.07 0.33 -20.58
C GLU A 1 -5.44 0.78 -21.08
N ILE A 2 -5.53 1.60 -22.13
CA ILE A 2 -6.79 2.12 -22.70
C ILE A 2 -7.88 1.05 -22.93
N ALA A 3 -7.55 -0.08 -23.55
CA ALA A 3 -8.52 -1.15 -23.83
C ALA A 3 -9.14 -1.79 -22.57
N MET A 4 -8.46 -1.69 -21.43
CA MET A 4 -8.94 -2.23 -20.16
C MET A 4 -9.82 -1.22 -19.43
N THR A 5 -9.43 0.05 -19.41
CA THR A 5 -10.23 1.14 -18.81
C THR A 5 -11.61 1.26 -19.47
N VAL A 6 -11.66 1.23 -20.79
CA VAL A 6 -12.94 1.30 -21.54
C VAL A 6 -13.84 0.12 -21.18
N ALA A 7 -13.30 -1.10 -21.20
CA ALA A 7 -14.09 -2.30 -20.94
C ALA A 7 -14.55 -2.40 -19.46
N ILE A 8 -13.76 -1.88 -18.51
CA ILE A 8 -14.20 -1.77 -17.11
C ILE A 8 -15.37 -0.77 -16.98
N GLY A 9 -15.29 0.37 -17.66
CA GLY A 9 -16.37 1.37 -17.67
C GLY A 9 -17.67 0.86 -18.29
N GLU A 10 -17.58 0.00 -19.31
CA GLU A 10 -18.73 -0.66 -19.97
C GLU A 10 -19.34 -1.79 -19.13
N GLY A 11 -18.69 -2.22 -18.04
CA GLY A 11 -19.16 -3.35 -17.23
C GLY A 11 -18.92 -4.72 -17.86
N ASP A 12 -17.94 -4.84 -18.76
CA ASP A 12 -17.61 -6.11 -19.40
C ASP A 12 -17.14 -7.16 -18.39
N SER A 13 -17.55 -8.42 -18.61
CA SER A 13 -17.00 -9.53 -17.83
C SER A 13 -15.49 -9.65 -18.02
N ALA A 14 -14.77 -10.12 -16.99
CA ALA A 14 -13.33 -10.38 -17.10
C ALA A 14 -12.97 -11.31 -18.27
N GLN A 15 -13.88 -12.18 -18.70
CA GLN A 15 -13.68 -13.02 -19.89
C GLN A 15 -13.72 -12.21 -21.19
N SER A 16 -14.67 -11.29 -21.33
CA SER A 16 -14.75 -10.36 -22.46
C SER A 16 -13.51 -9.47 -22.52
N ILE A 17 -13.15 -8.86 -21.39
CA ILE A 17 -11.93 -8.03 -21.24
C ILE A 17 -10.69 -8.83 -21.66
N SER A 18 -10.56 -10.08 -21.20
CA SER A 18 -9.40 -10.91 -21.54
C SER A 18 -9.22 -11.14 -23.04
N ARG A 19 -10.31 -11.24 -23.82
CA ARG A 19 -10.24 -11.44 -25.27
C ARG A 19 -9.67 -10.19 -25.96
N LYS A 20 -10.09 -9.01 -25.52
CA LYS A 20 -9.58 -7.70 -25.98
C LYS A 20 -8.11 -7.53 -25.56
N VAL A 21 -7.80 -7.73 -24.28
CA VAL A 21 -6.45 -7.56 -23.70
C VAL A 21 -5.42 -8.51 -24.30
N ARG A 22 -5.83 -9.74 -24.67
CA ARG A 22 -4.91 -10.77 -25.20
C ARG A 22 -4.10 -10.29 -26.40
N GLN A 23 -4.67 -9.45 -27.25
CA GLN A 23 -4.01 -8.95 -28.46
C GLN A 23 -2.82 -8.03 -28.15
N TYR A 24 -2.84 -7.39 -26.97
CA TYR A 24 -1.80 -6.46 -26.53
C TYR A 24 -0.74 -7.10 -25.63
N LEU A 25 -0.78 -8.42 -25.44
CA LEU A 25 0.29 -9.14 -24.74
C LEU A 25 1.51 -9.32 -25.65
N ASN A 26 2.71 -9.41 -25.07
CA ASN A 26 3.96 -9.63 -25.81
C ASN A 26 3.89 -10.83 -26.77
N ASP A 27 3.27 -11.94 -26.33
CA ASP A 27 3.03 -13.12 -27.18
C ASP A 27 1.52 -13.46 -27.25
N PRO A 28 0.73 -12.81 -28.13
CA PRO A 28 -0.73 -12.94 -28.13
C PRO A 28 -1.20 -14.32 -28.62
N ASP A 29 -0.44 -14.96 -29.51
CA ASP A 29 -0.77 -16.25 -30.11
C ASP A 29 -0.26 -17.46 -29.33
N LEU A 30 0.49 -17.22 -28.26
CA LEU A 30 1.13 -18.26 -27.46
C LEU A 30 0.13 -19.27 -26.90
N MET A 31 0.24 -20.51 -27.36
CA MET A 31 -0.61 -21.60 -26.89
C MET A 31 0.18 -22.90 -26.84
N PHE A 32 0.20 -23.51 -25.66
CA PHE A 32 0.75 -24.84 -25.46
C PHE A 32 -0.37 -25.80 -25.09
N ARG A 33 -0.36 -26.99 -25.67
CA ARG A 33 -1.35 -28.03 -25.38
C ARG A 33 -0.66 -29.39 -25.29
N ARG A 34 -1.18 -30.24 -24.40
CA ARG A 34 -0.79 -31.65 -24.31
C ARG A 34 -1.60 -32.46 -25.31
N PHE A 35 -0.91 -33.20 -26.17
CA PHE A 35 -1.52 -34.15 -27.11
C PHE A 35 -1.26 -35.57 -26.63
N ARG A 36 -2.28 -36.41 -26.72
CA ARG A 36 -2.18 -37.85 -26.48
C ARG A 36 -1.68 -38.49 -27.77
N PHE A 37 -0.66 -39.33 -27.69
CA PHE A 37 -0.16 -40.09 -28.84
C PHE A 37 0.00 -41.55 -28.44
N LYS A 38 -0.14 -42.47 -29.39
CA LYS A 38 0.08 -43.90 -29.15
C LYS A 38 1.59 -44.13 -29.10
N LYS A 39 2.10 -44.58 -27.94
CA LYS A 39 3.52 -44.86 -27.72
C LYS A 39 3.87 -46.33 -28.05
N GLY A 40 2.89 -47.21 -27.92
CA GLY A 40 2.99 -48.64 -28.22
C GLY A 40 1.68 -49.37 -27.92
N GLU A 41 1.74 -50.69 -27.88
CA GLU A 41 0.66 -51.58 -27.42
C GLU A 41 1.22 -52.47 -26.30
N ASP A 42 0.39 -52.84 -25.33
CA ASP A 42 0.76 -53.85 -24.33
C ASP A 42 0.66 -55.27 -24.92
N GLU A 43 1.10 -56.28 -24.16
CA GLU A 43 1.08 -57.70 -24.55
C GLU A 43 -0.35 -58.23 -24.85
N GLN A 44 -1.39 -57.45 -24.52
CA GLN A 44 -2.80 -57.77 -24.73
C GLN A 44 -3.42 -56.95 -25.88
N GLY A 45 -2.60 -56.22 -26.64
CA GLY A 45 -3.03 -55.42 -27.80
C GLY A 45 -3.75 -54.12 -27.47
N LYS A 46 -3.78 -53.68 -26.21
CA LYS A 46 -4.34 -52.37 -25.84
C LYS A 46 -3.29 -51.27 -26.08
N PRO A 47 -3.69 -50.13 -26.66
CA PRO A 47 -2.78 -49.02 -26.94
C PRO A 47 -2.31 -48.35 -25.65
N ILE A 48 -0.98 -48.34 -25.45
CA ILE A 48 -0.30 -47.55 -24.42
C ILE A 48 -0.14 -46.13 -24.97
N TYR A 49 -0.74 -45.17 -24.28
CA TYR A 49 -0.69 -43.77 -24.71
C TYR A 49 0.32 -42.94 -23.93
N GLY A 50 1.18 -42.26 -24.67
CA GLY A 50 2.03 -41.18 -24.17
C GLY A 50 1.33 -39.83 -24.23
N ARG A 51 1.92 -38.82 -23.57
CA ARG A 51 1.54 -37.41 -23.67
C ARG A 51 2.73 -36.61 -24.13
N LYS A 52 2.58 -35.82 -25.19
CA LYS A 52 3.62 -34.89 -25.68
C LYS A 52 3.09 -33.46 -25.63
N TRP A 53 3.95 -32.52 -25.28
CA TRP A 53 3.63 -31.10 -25.35
C TRP A 53 3.84 -30.61 -26.79
N LYS A 54 2.92 -29.76 -27.25
CA LYS A 54 3.06 -29.08 -28.53
C LYS A 54 2.84 -27.57 -28.34
N LYS A 55 3.58 -26.77 -29.11
CA LYS A 55 3.42 -25.32 -29.22
C LYS A 55 2.69 -24.99 -30.52
N ARG A 56 1.73 -24.08 -30.45
CA ARG A 56 1.06 -23.53 -31.62
C ARG A 56 1.95 -22.46 -32.25
N ILE A 57 2.24 -22.58 -33.53
CA ILE A 57 3.03 -21.63 -34.31
C ILE A 57 2.22 -21.25 -35.55
N LYS A 58 2.19 -19.95 -35.85
CA LYS A 58 1.61 -19.43 -37.09
C LYS A 58 2.66 -19.54 -38.18
N ASP A 59 2.30 -20.14 -39.31
CA ASP A 59 3.16 -20.17 -40.47
C ASP A 59 3.07 -18.83 -41.21
N GLU A 60 4.20 -18.14 -41.38
CA GLU A 60 4.23 -16.79 -41.96
C GLU A 60 3.78 -16.77 -43.42
N LYS A 61 4.04 -17.84 -44.17
CA LYS A 61 3.71 -17.91 -45.60
C LYS A 61 2.23 -18.20 -45.87
N THR A 62 1.61 -19.04 -45.05
CA THR A 62 0.22 -19.50 -45.27
C THR A 62 -0.78 -18.88 -44.32
N GLY A 63 -0.32 -18.20 -43.26
CA GLY A 63 -1.15 -17.67 -42.18
C GLY A 63 -1.84 -18.74 -41.32
N LYS A 64 -1.65 -20.03 -41.63
CA LYS A 64 -2.28 -21.16 -40.93
C LYS A 64 -1.52 -21.49 -39.64
N TYR A 65 -2.24 -21.98 -38.64
CA TYR A 65 -1.66 -22.44 -37.38
C TYR A 65 -1.30 -23.92 -37.45
N ARG A 66 -0.10 -24.27 -37.02
CA ARG A 66 0.38 -25.65 -36.88
C ARG A 66 0.89 -25.92 -35.47
N TRP A 67 0.88 -27.19 -35.08
CA TRP A 67 1.41 -27.65 -33.79
C TRP A 67 2.76 -28.31 -33.99
N ILE A 68 3.79 -27.76 -33.35
CA ILE A 68 5.13 -28.33 -33.37
C ILE A 68 5.41 -28.95 -32.01
N ASP A 69 6.06 -30.11 -32.01
CA ASP A 69 6.48 -30.81 -30.82
C ASP A 69 7.44 -29.93 -30.01
N TYR A 70 7.24 -29.88 -28.70
CA TYR A 70 7.95 -28.95 -27.85
C TYR A 70 8.16 -29.52 -26.46
N ASP A 71 9.36 -29.38 -25.90
CA ASP A 71 9.63 -29.82 -24.55
C ASP A 71 9.28 -28.76 -23.50
N ARG A 72 8.59 -29.20 -22.44
CA ARG A 72 8.05 -28.28 -21.43
C ARG A 72 9.17 -27.48 -20.74
N SER A 73 10.37 -28.02 -20.60
CA SER A 73 11.52 -27.37 -19.95
C SER A 73 11.99 -26.11 -20.66
N ASP A 74 11.84 -26.07 -21.98
CA ASP A 74 12.59 -25.11 -22.82
C ASP A 74 11.93 -23.72 -22.79
N TYR A 75 10.61 -23.68 -22.62
CA TYR A 75 9.89 -22.42 -22.50
C TYR A 75 9.81 -22.04 -21.02
N LYS A 76 10.84 -21.36 -20.52
CA LYS A 76 10.85 -20.83 -19.15
C LYS A 76 10.00 -19.56 -19.09
N THR A 77 8.89 -19.64 -18.37
CA THR A 77 8.07 -18.46 -18.04
C THR A 77 8.51 -17.95 -16.67
N GLY A 78 8.51 -16.63 -16.48
CA GLY A 78 8.69 -16.03 -15.16
C GLY A 78 7.63 -16.52 -14.16
N SER A 79 7.94 -16.39 -12.87
CA SER A 79 6.97 -16.71 -11.80
C SER A 79 5.67 -15.92 -12.01
N GLY A 80 4.53 -16.60 -11.94
CA GLY A 80 3.21 -16.00 -12.18
C GLY A 80 2.82 -15.82 -13.65
N VAL A 81 3.70 -16.14 -14.62
CA VAL A 81 3.39 -16.10 -16.07
C VAL A 81 3.02 -17.49 -16.58
N TYR A 82 1.87 -17.60 -17.26
CA TYR A 82 1.37 -18.84 -17.83
C TYR A 82 1.93 -19.07 -19.24
N LYS A 83 2.09 -20.35 -19.61
CA LYS A 83 2.36 -20.82 -20.98
C LYS A 83 1.11 -20.77 -21.87
N SER A 84 0.29 -19.74 -21.71
CA SER A 84 -0.91 -19.52 -22.50
C SER A 84 -1.26 -18.07 -22.40
N SER A 85 -1.28 -17.39 -23.55
CA SER A 85 -1.66 -15.99 -23.62
C SER A 85 -3.08 -15.75 -23.14
N ALA A 86 -4.00 -16.68 -23.41
CA ALA A 86 -5.36 -16.64 -22.87
C ALA A 86 -5.38 -16.64 -21.33
N LYS A 87 -4.59 -17.49 -20.67
CA LYS A 87 -4.49 -17.51 -19.21
C LYS A 87 -3.83 -16.25 -18.65
N ASN A 88 -2.81 -15.73 -19.33
CA ASN A 88 -2.18 -14.46 -18.96
C ASN A 88 -3.16 -13.30 -19.07
N ALA A 89 -3.90 -13.19 -20.17
CA ALA A 89 -4.90 -12.15 -20.37
C ALA A 89 -6.02 -12.22 -19.32
N MET A 90 -6.49 -13.43 -19.01
CA MET A 90 -7.45 -13.65 -17.91
C MET A 90 -6.89 -13.25 -16.55
N ARG A 91 -5.60 -13.53 -16.29
CA ARG A 91 -4.94 -13.09 -15.04
C ARG A 91 -4.92 -11.58 -14.95
N VAL A 92 -4.45 -10.91 -16.00
CA VAL A 92 -4.38 -9.44 -16.07
C VAL A 92 -5.77 -8.85 -15.87
N ALA A 93 -6.75 -9.24 -16.69
CA ALA A 93 -8.12 -8.74 -16.58
C ALA A 93 -8.68 -8.88 -15.15
N ARG A 94 -8.53 -10.05 -14.52
CA ARG A 94 -9.03 -10.26 -13.14
C ARG A 94 -8.31 -9.40 -12.10
N SER A 95 -6.98 -9.37 -12.15
CA SER A 95 -6.19 -8.62 -11.16
C SER A 95 -6.45 -7.12 -11.30
N GLU A 96 -6.40 -6.59 -12.51
CA GLU A 96 -6.51 -5.16 -12.78
C GLU A 96 -7.92 -4.63 -12.51
N THR A 97 -8.96 -5.38 -12.90
CA THR A 97 -10.34 -5.02 -12.56
C THR A 97 -10.53 -4.99 -11.04
N ASN A 98 -10.05 -6.00 -10.31
CA ASN A 98 -10.17 -6.02 -8.84
C ASN A 98 -9.39 -4.87 -8.19
N ILE A 99 -8.19 -4.55 -8.68
CA ILE A 99 -7.40 -3.41 -8.19
C ILE A 99 -8.14 -2.09 -8.44
N ALA A 100 -8.71 -1.90 -9.64
CA ALA A 100 -9.45 -0.70 -9.99
C ALA A 100 -10.65 -0.46 -9.05
N TYR A 101 -11.45 -1.50 -8.79
CA TYR A 101 -12.57 -1.39 -7.84
C TYR A 101 -12.10 -1.07 -6.42
N ARG A 102 -11.04 -1.73 -5.94
CA ARG A 102 -10.49 -1.46 -4.60
C ARG A 102 -9.94 -0.04 -4.45
N ARG A 103 -9.27 0.48 -5.48
CA ARG A 103 -8.78 1.87 -5.48
C ARG A 103 -9.92 2.86 -5.48
N ALA A 104 -10.92 2.65 -6.33
CA ALA A 104 -12.11 3.50 -6.37
C ALA A 104 -12.85 3.50 -5.01
N ASP A 105 -12.98 2.34 -4.37
CA ASP A 105 -13.54 2.23 -3.02
C ASP A 105 -12.69 2.96 -1.98
N ASN A 106 -11.37 2.79 -2.03
CA ASN A 106 -10.46 3.46 -1.10
C ASN A 106 -10.49 4.98 -1.25
N GLU A 107 -10.42 5.50 -2.48
CA GLU A 107 -10.54 6.94 -2.78
C GLU A 107 -11.88 7.51 -2.30
N ARG A 108 -12.97 6.77 -2.53
CA ARG A 108 -14.30 7.14 -2.02
C ARG A 108 -14.31 7.21 -0.50
N TRP A 109 -13.74 6.22 0.20
CA TRP A 109 -13.70 6.19 1.65
C TRP A 109 -12.82 7.28 2.26
N GLN A 110 -11.74 7.68 1.59
CA GLN A 110 -10.90 8.79 2.04
C GLN A 110 -11.67 10.11 2.12
N GLN A 111 -12.58 10.34 1.16
CA GLN A 111 -13.43 11.53 1.07
C GLN A 111 -14.64 11.50 2.02
N MET A 112 -14.96 10.34 2.60
CA MET A 112 -16.08 10.19 3.52
C MET A 112 -15.62 10.43 4.97
N ASP A 113 -16.07 11.53 5.57
CA ASP A 113 -15.75 11.87 6.97
C ASP A 113 -16.27 10.83 7.98
N PHE A 114 -17.25 10.03 7.57
CA PHE A 114 -17.84 9.00 8.41
C PHE A 114 -17.13 7.65 8.40
N VAL A 115 -16.09 7.50 7.58
CA VAL A 115 -15.28 6.29 7.55
C VAL A 115 -14.06 6.50 8.46
N LEU A 116 -14.01 5.72 9.56
CA LEU A 116 -12.95 5.79 10.57
C LEU A 116 -11.68 5.03 10.16
N GLY A 117 -11.83 4.04 9.27
CA GLY A 117 -10.78 3.16 8.79
C GLY A 117 -11.33 2.10 7.87
N GLN A 118 -10.54 1.07 7.58
CA GLN A 118 -10.96 -0.05 6.75
C GLN A 118 -10.52 -1.38 7.38
N ARG A 119 -11.38 -2.39 7.29
CA ARG A 119 -11.10 -3.75 7.72
C ARG A 119 -10.80 -4.62 6.50
N ILE A 120 -9.59 -5.18 6.47
CA ILE A 120 -9.16 -6.10 5.42
C ILE A 120 -9.44 -7.53 5.87
N GLN A 121 -10.22 -8.27 5.06
CA GLN A 121 -10.69 -9.61 5.37
C GLN A 121 -10.37 -10.60 4.26
N LEU A 122 -10.17 -11.86 4.64
CA LEU A 122 -10.06 -12.94 3.68
C LEU A 122 -11.42 -13.30 3.09
N SER A 123 -11.41 -13.67 1.80
CA SER A 123 -12.55 -14.33 1.19
C SER A 123 -12.68 -15.76 1.75
N LYS A 124 -13.93 -16.22 1.92
CA LYS A 124 -14.22 -17.62 2.28
C LYS A 124 -13.63 -18.62 1.27
N ASN A 125 -13.34 -18.18 0.04
CA ASN A 125 -12.79 -19.03 -1.02
C ASN A 125 -11.25 -18.97 -1.08
N HIS A 126 -10.58 -18.59 0.01
CA HIS A 126 -9.13 -18.58 0.09
C HIS A 126 -8.61 -20.04 0.15
N PRO A 127 -7.85 -20.51 -0.85
CA PRO A 127 -7.62 -21.93 -1.05
C PRO A 127 -6.50 -22.50 -0.18
N ARG A 128 -5.56 -21.67 0.28
CA ARG A 128 -4.36 -22.09 1.02
C ARG A 128 -3.85 -20.95 1.89
N PRO A 129 -3.51 -21.21 3.16
CA PRO A 129 -2.94 -20.20 4.03
C PRO A 129 -1.72 -19.52 3.40
N ASP A 130 -1.76 -18.19 3.33
CA ASP A 130 -0.70 -17.36 2.75
C ASP A 130 -0.54 -16.04 3.52
N ILE A 131 0.04 -15.03 2.88
CA ILE A 131 0.25 -13.70 3.47
C ILE A 131 -1.06 -13.02 3.89
N CYS A 132 -2.19 -13.32 3.22
CA CYS A 132 -3.48 -12.74 3.53
C CYS A 132 -3.93 -13.08 4.95
N ASP A 133 -3.70 -14.32 5.39
CA ASP A 133 -4.08 -14.80 6.72
C ASP A 133 -3.32 -14.05 7.80
N LYS A 134 -2.05 -13.73 7.52
CA LYS A 134 -1.18 -13.02 8.45
C LYS A 134 -1.50 -11.54 8.51
N LEU A 135 -1.92 -10.93 7.41
CA LEU A 135 -2.09 -9.48 7.28
C LEU A 135 -3.55 -9.01 7.34
N GLN A 136 -4.51 -9.88 7.64
CA GLN A 136 -5.87 -9.44 7.94
C GLN A 136 -5.89 -8.53 9.17
N GLY A 137 -6.80 -7.55 9.19
CA GLY A 137 -6.91 -6.64 10.33
C GLY A 137 -7.54 -5.30 9.97
N ASP A 138 -7.49 -4.40 10.93
CA ASP A 138 -8.04 -3.05 10.82
C ASP A 138 -6.91 -2.08 10.49
N TYR A 139 -7.09 -1.34 9.40
CA TYR A 139 -6.11 -0.43 8.83
C TYR A 139 -6.67 1.00 8.80
N PRO A 140 -5.80 2.02 8.80
CA PRO A 140 -6.20 3.40 8.54
C PRO A 140 -6.89 3.56 7.19
N LYS A 141 -7.75 4.57 7.07
CA LYS A 141 -8.46 4.86 5.80
C LYS A 141 -7.52 5.18 4.64
N ASP A 142 -6.36 5.77 4.96
CA ASP A 142 -5.34 6.19 3.98
C ASP A 142 -4.49 5.02 3.45
N PHE A 143 -4.61 3.83 4.03
CA PHE A 143 -3.88 2.65 3.57
C PHE A 143 -4.42 2.17 2.22
N VAL A 144 -3.60 2.09 1.18
CA VAL A 144 -4.05 1.67 -0.15
C VAL A 144 -3.95 0.15 -0.28
N PHE A 145 -5.10 -0.54 -0.24
CA PHE A 145 -5.17 -2.00 -0.38
C PHE A 145 -5.55 -2.43 -1.81
N ASP A 146 -4.54 -2.62 -2.66
CA ASP A 146 -4.72 -3.20 -4.01
C ASP A 146 -4.86 -4.74 -3.98
N GLY A 147 -4.49 -5.38 -2.87
CA GLY A 147 -4.36 -6.83 -2.72
C GLY A 147 -2.94 -7.22 -2.31
N TRP A 148 -2.81 -8.28 -1.50
CA TRP A 148 -1.50 -8.72 -0.99
C TRP A 148 -0.63 -9.43 -2.04
N HIS A 149 -1.26 -10.03 -3.05
CA HIS A 149 -0.60 -10.74 -4.14
C HIS A 149 -1.46 -10.71 -5.40
N ALA A 150 -0.89 -11.15 -6.53
CA ALA A 150 -1.65 -11.29 -7.76
C ALA A 150 -2.84 -12.26 -7.57
N GLN A 151 -3.97 -11.96 -8.19
CA GLN A 151 -5.22 -12.73 -8.06
C GLN A 151 -5.73 -12.87 -6.61
N CYS A 152 -5.42 -11.90 -5.74
CA CYS A 152 -5.93 -11.88 -4.38
C CYS A 152 -7.45 -11.67 -4.36
N PHE A 153 -8.15 -12.53 -3.59
CA PHE A 153 -9.61 -12.49 -3.41
C PHE A 153 -10.06 -11.75 -2.15
N CYS A 154 -9.13 -11.35 -1.29
CA CYS A 154 -9.41 -10.60 -0.08
C CYS A 154 -10.09 -9.26 -0.41
N PHE A 155 -10.86 -8.73 0.52
CA PHE A 155 -11.62 -7.51 0.30
C PHE A 155 -11.51 -6.61 1.52
N ALA A 156 -11.71 -5.32 1.31
CA ALA A 156 -11.76 -4.33 2.36
C ALA A 156 -13.22 -3.93 2.60
N THR A 157 -13.57 -3.66 3.85
CA THR A 157 -14.87 -3.11 4.26
C THR A 157 -14.63 -1.83 5.06
N PRO A 158 -15.42 -0.77 4.87
CA PRO A 158 -15.24 0.46 5.64
C PRO A 158 -15.66 0.20 7.09
N ILE A 159 -14.88 0.74 8.02
CA ILE A 159 -15.27 0.82 9.44
C ILE A 159 -15.94 2.18 9.61
N LEU A 160 -17.25 2.14 9.85
CA LEU A 160 -18.07 3.34 9.99
C LEU A 160 -18.05 3.81 11.44
N MET A 161 -18.41 5.08 11.66
CA MET A 161 -18.71 5.57 13.00
C MET A 161 -20.02 4.99 13.53
N ASP A 162 -20.24 5.15 14.83
CA ASP A 162 -21.47 4.70 15.49
C ASP A 162 -22.71 5.40 14.92
N GLU A 163 -23.83 4.69 14.91
CA GLU A 163 -25.09 5.15 14.31
C GLU A 163 -25.61 6.46 14.93
N GLU A 164 -25.41 6.67 16.23
CA GLU A 164 -25.77 7.91 16.91
C GLU A 164 -24.96 9.12 16.42
N GLU A 165 -23.66 8.94 16.18
CA GLU A 165 -22.81 10.00 15.63
C GLU A 165 -23.13 10.25 14.16
N MET A 166 -23.42 9.20 13.39
CA MET A 166 -23.93 9.32 12.01
C MET A 166 -25.18 10.19 11.97
N ALA A 167 -26.15 9.95 12.86
CA ALA A 167 -27.39 10.72 12.93
C ALA A 167 -27.12 12.22 13.19
N LYS A 168 -26.15 12.55 14.04
CA LYS A 168 -25.73 13.95 14.30
C LYS A 168 -25.09 14.59 13.07
N VAL A 169 -24.20 13.87 12.38
CA VAL A 169 -23.60 14.33 11.11
C VAL A 169 -24.70 14.62 10.09
N THR A 170 -25.65 13.69 9.90
CA THR A 170 -26.76 13.86 8.95
C THR A 170 -27.66 15.01 9.34
N ALA A 171 -28.00 15.17 10.62
CA ALA A 171 -28.83 16.27 11.11
C ALA A 171 -28.15 17.64 10.91
N ALA A 172 -26.84 17.75 11.16
CA ALA A 172 -26.09 18.97 10.90
C ALA A 172 -26.02 19.26 9.39
N PHE A 173 -25.75 18.25 8.56
CA PHE A 173 -25.74 18.39 7.11
C PHE A 173 -27.08 18.88 6.56
N LEU A 174 -28.21 18.35 7.06
CA LEU A 174 -29.56 18.81 6.69
C LEU A 174 -29.82 20.29 7.08
N LYS A 175 -29.17 20.77 8.15
CA LYS A 175 -29.23 22.18 8.58
C LYS A 175 -28.24 23.09 7.85
N GLY A 176 -27.36 22.53 7.01
CA GLY A 176 -26.25 23.27 6.38
C GLY A 176 -25.09 23.57 7.33
N GLU A 177 -25.05 22.93 8.50
CA GLU A 177 -24.00 23.09 9.50
C GLU A 177 -22.90 22.02 9.31
N LYS A 178 -21.65 22.38 9.61
CA LYS A 178 -20.55 21.40 9.66
C LYS A 178 -20.48 20.77 11.05
N TYR A 179 -20.53 19.45 11.10
CA TYR A 179 -20.33 18.68 12.33
C TYR A 179 -19.11 17.80 12.20
N THR A 180 -18.17 17.95 13.13
CA THR A 180 -16.99 17.08 13.22
C THR A 180 -17.34 15.89 14.11
N PRO A 181 -17.43 14.67 13.55
CA PRO A 181 -17.83 13.49 14.30
C PRO A 181 -16.82 13.13 15.38
N ARG A 182 -17.33 12.68 16.53
CA ARG A 182 -16.52 12.17 17.64
C ARG A 182 -16.35 10.66 17.48
N GLY A 183 -15.28 10.24 16.82
CA GLY A 183 -14.92 8.83 16.68
C GLY A 183 -13.41 8.63 16.81
N LYS A 184 -12.99 7.49 17.37
CA LYS A 184 -11.56 7.10 17.33
C LYS A 184 -11.22 6.70 15.91
N GLN A 185 -10.67 7.63 15.13
CA GLN A 185 -10.12 7.31 13.82
C GLN A 185 -9.00 6.27 13.98
N ILE A 186 -8.97 5.29 13.10
CA ILE A 186 -7.92 4.27 13.11
C ILE A 186 -6.70 4.90 12.48
N THR A 187 -5.73 5.27 13.31
CA THR A 187 -4.45 5.86 12.87
C THR A 187 -3.32 4.84 12.90
N GLU A 188 -3.48 3.77 13.69
CA GLU A 188 -2.47 2.75 13.84
C GLU A 188 -2.67 1.57 12.89
N TYR A 189 -1.55 1.05 12.39
CA TYR A 189 -1.52 -0.22 11.67
C TYR A 189 -1.58 -1.41 12.63
N PRO A 190 -2.18 -2.54 12.21
CA PRO A 190 -2.30 -3.69 13.08
C PRO A 190 -0.93 -4.33 13.34
N ALA A 191 -0.77 -4.94 14.52
CA ALA A 191 0.53 -5.37 15.03
C ALA A 191 1.21 -6.39 14.10
N ASN A 192 0.44 -7.35 13.60
CA ASN A 192 0.85 -8.34 12.60
C ASN A 192 1.50 -7.70 11.36
N PHE A 193 0.96 -6.60 10.85
CA PHE A 193 1.53 -5.88 9.72
C PHE A 193 2.86 -5.21 10.09
N LYS A 194 2.91 -4.54 11.25
CA LYS A 194 4.15 -3.92 11.75
C LYS A 194 5.27 -4.96 11.94
N HIS A 195 4.94 -6.14 12.47
CA HIS A 195 5.89 -7.26 12.59
C HIS A 195 6.34 -7.77 11.22
N TRP A 196 5.39 -8.05 10.32
CA TRP A 196 5.70 -8.53 8.98
C TRP A 196 6.62 -7.57 8.20
N VAL A 197 6.39 -6.26 8.31
CA VAL A 197 7.24 -5.23 7.67
C VAL A 197 8.67 -5.30 8.22
N ARG A 198 8.84 -5.43 9.53
CA ARG A 198 10.18 -5.52 10.16
C ARG A 198 10.90 -6.80 9.75
N ASP A 199 10.20 -7.93 9.79
CA ASP A 199 10.76 -9.24 9.43
C ASP A 199 11.17 -9.30 7.95
N ASN A 200 10.49 -8.54 7.09
CA ASN A 200 10.76 -8.50 5.64
C ASN A 200 11.57 -7.27 5.20
N LYS A 201 12.21 -6.56 6.12
CA LYS A 201 12.98 -5.34 5.81
C LYS A 201 13.96 -5.52 4.64
N GLU A 202 14.77 -6.57 4.69
CA GLU A 202 15.78 -6.84 3.64
C GLU A 202 15.14 -7.14 2.29
N ASN A 203 14.06 -7.93 2.28
CA ASN A 203 13.31 -8.25 1.07
C ASN A 203 12.66 -7.02 0.46
N ILE A 204 12.11 -6.13 1.28
CA ILE A 204 11.50 -4.86 0.84
C ILE A 204 12.58 -4.00 0.17
N LEU A 205 13.73 -3.80 0.83
CA LEU A 205 14.85 -3.02 0.27
C LEU A 205 15.39 -3.63 -1.02
N ALA A 206 15.52 -4.95 -1.09
CA ALA A 206 15.96 -5.65 -2.30
C ALA A 206 14.94 -5.57 -3.44
N SER A 207 13.64 -5.60 -3.14
CA SER A 207 12.59 -5.42 -4.15
C SER A 207 12.53 -3.99 -4.67
N ARG A 208 12.80 -3.00 -3.79
CA ARG A 208 12.90 -1.58 -4.11
C ARG A 208 14.04 -1.30 -5.07
N SER A 209 15.23 -1.82 -4.79
CA SER A 209 16.40 -1.64 -5.67
C SER A 209 16.22 -2.29 -7.05
N ARG A 210 15.45 -3.39 -7.12
CA ARG A 210 15.10 -4.05 -8.38
C ARG A 210 13.92 -3.41 -9.12
N GLY A 211 13.20 -2.48 -8.50
CA GLY A 211 11.96 -1.91 -9.06
C GLY A 211 10.81 -2.92 -9.18
N THR A 212 10.80 -3.98 -8.36
CA THR A 212 9.82 -5.08 -8.42
C THR A 212 8.94 -5.16 -7.17
N GLU A 213 8.74 -4.02 -6.52
CA GLU A 213 7.91 -3.93 -5.30
C GLU A 213 6.46 -4.33 -5.58
N PRO A 214 5.86 -5.18 -4.72
CA PRO A 214 4.42 -5.40 -4.73
C PRO A 214 3.64 -4.09 -4.57
N TYR A 215 2.47 -3.99 -5.21
CA TYR A 215 1.65 -2.77 -5.22
C TYR A 215 1.35 -2.21 -3.82
N PHE A 216 0.97 -3.06 -2.87
CA PHE A 216 0.67 -2.61 -1.51
C PHE A 216 1.90 -2.05 -0.76
N ILE A 217 3.13 -2.47 -1.14
CA ILE A 217 4.36 -1.87 -0.57
C ILE A 217 4.59 -0.51 -1.21
N ARG A 218 4.54 -0.47 -2.55
CA ARG A 218 4.81 0.73 -3.33
C ARG A 218 3.86 1.87 -2.99
N ASN A 219 2.56 1.57 -2.89
CA ASN A 219 1.53 2.58 -2.64
C ASN A 219 1.52 3.07 -1.17
N ASN A 220 2.09 2.29 -0.25
CA ASN A 220 2.15 2.61 1.18
C ASN A 220 3.59 2.83 1.67
N SER A 221 4.48 3.30 0.79
CA SER A 221 5.92 3.45 1.07
C SER A 221 6.19 4.32 2.29
N ALA A 222 5.51 5.47 2.42
CA ALA A 222 5.66 6.36 3.57
C ALA A 222 5.29 5.69 4.91
N ALA A 223 4.22 4.89 4.92
CA ALA A 223 3.80 4.14 6.10
C ALA A 223 4.82 3.06 6.49
N ILE A 224 5.31 2.31 5.49
CA ILE A 224 6.30 1.25 5.68
C ILE A 224 7.64 1.83 6.15
N ASP A 225 8.09 2.92 5.54
CA ASP A 225 9.33 3.59 5.92
C ASP A 225 9.23 4.15 7.35
N GLY A 226 8.07 4.66 7.76
CA GLY A 226 7.81 5.07 9.14
C GLY A 226 7.81 3.91 10.16
N ILE A 227 7.43 2.69 9.74
CA ILE A 227 7.51 1.48 10.58
C ILE A 227 8.95 0.97 10.69
N LEU A 228 9.70 1.01 9.58
CA LEU A 228 11.09 0.53 9.51
C LEU A 228 12.08 1.47 10.17
N ASN A 229 11.89 2.76 9.98
CA ASN A 229 12.71 3.84 10.51
C ASN A 229 11.78 4.77 11.30
N PRO A 230 11.34 4.37 12.51
CA PRO A 230 10.58 5.26 13.35
C PRO A 230 11.43 6.51 13.58
N LYS A 231 10.99 7.66 13.06
CA LYS A 231 11.64 8.93 13.42
C LYS A 231 11.63 9.00 14.94
N PRO A 232 12.77 9.24 15.60
CA PRO A 232 12.76 9.41 17.05
C PRO A 232 11.76 10.53 17.34
N LYS A 233 10.83 10.26 18.27
CA LYS A 233 9.83 11.24 18.71
C LYS A 233 10.58 12.54 18.98
N GLU A 234 10.26 13.60 18.25
CA GLU A 234 10.91 14.89 18.49
C GLU A 234 10.64 15.26 19.94
N LEU A 235 11.68 15.21 20.78
CA LEU A 235 11.59 15.58 22.19
C LEU A 235 10.94 16.96 22.26
N THR A 236 9.92 17.08 23.10
CA THR A 236 9.26 18.36 23.36
C THR A 236 10.29 19.39 23.82
N ILE A 237 9.99 20.68 23.68
CA ILE A 237 10.90 21.76 24.12
C ILE A 237 11.28 21.56 25.60
N ALA A 238 10.33 21.08 26.42
CA ALA A 238 10.53 20.77 27.83
C ALA A 238 11.49 19.58 28.05
N GLU A 239 11.31 18.47 27.33
CA GLU A 239 12.20 17.30 27.43
C GLU A 239 13.62 17.63 26.93
N LYS A 240 13.75 18.42 25.85
CA LYS A 240 15.03 18.97 25.39
C LYS A 240 15.66 19.91 26.41
N ALA A 241 14.86 20.67 27.17
CA ALA A 241 15.37 21.50 28.24
C ALA A 241 15.86 20.66 29.42
N ALA A 242 15.10 19.65 29.86
CA ALA A 242 15.47 18.73 30.93
C ALA A 242 16.82 18.03 30.65
N LEU A 243 17.00 17.47 29.45
CA LEU A 243 18.28 16.85 29.06
C LEU A 243 19.44 17.86 29.06
N ARG A 244 19.20 19.10 28.65
CA ARG A 244 20.21 20.17 28.73
C ARG A 244 20.50 20.60 30.16
N HIS A 245 19.58 20.42 31.10
CA HIS A 245 19.79 20.69 32.52
C HIS A 245 20.56 19.55 33.18
N GLU A 246 20.19 18.30 32.91
CA GLU A 246 20.88 17.11 33.42
C GLU A 246 22.33 16.99 32.91
N ALA A 247 22.61 17.44 31.68
CA ALA A 247 23.94 17.42 31.10
C ALA A 247 24.86 18.57 31.58
N ARG A 248 24.39 19.50 32.41
CA ARG A 248 25.22 20.62 32.90
C ARG A 248 26.18 20.15 33.98
N THR A 249 27.41 20.63 33.88
CA THR A 249 28.36 20.50 34.99
C THR A 249 28.07 21.54 36.08
N PRO A 250 28.46 21.30 37.34
CA PRO A 250 28.28 22.26 38.43
C PRO A 250 28.90 23.64 38.13
N GLU A 251 30.01 23.67 37.40
CA GLU A 251 30.69 24.90 36.96
C GLU A 251 29.84 25.69 35.97
N GLN A 252 29.20 25.02 35.01
CA GLN A 252 28.29 25.64 34.05
C GLN A 252 27.05 26.20 34.75
N GLU A 253 26.53 25.52 35.76
CA GLU A 253 25.42 26.03 36.56
C GLU A 253 25.79 27.30 37.33
N ALA A 254 26.96 27.30 37.97
CA ALA A 254 27.48 28.45 38.70
C ALA A 254 27.70 29.65 37.76
N ALA A 255 28.30 29.43 36.59
CA ALA A 255 28.50 30.47 35.58
C ALA A 255 27.17 31.09 35.11
N ILE A 256 26.14 30.28 34.92
CA ILE A 256 24.80 30.77 34.53
C ILE A 256 24.16 31.59 35.64
N ARG A 257 24.27 31.17 36.91
CA ARG A 257 23.77 31.94 38.06
C ARG A 257 24.46 33.29 38.19
N ASN A 258 25.79 33.32 38.02
CA ASN A 258 26.57 34.55 38.06
C ASN A 258 26.20 35.49 36.92
N ALA A 259 26.13 34.98 35.68
CA ALA A 259 25.73 35.76 34.52
C ALA A 259 24.29 36.30 34.63
N TRP A 260 23.38 35.57 35.30
CA TRP A 260 22.03 36.05 35.58
C TRP A 260 22.04 37.19 36.61
N ALA A 261 22.80 37.05 37.70
CA ALA A 261 22.93 38.07 38.73
C ALA A 261 23.53 39.38 38.19
N GLU A 262 24.56 39.30 37.35
CA GLU A 262 25.13 40.46 36.66
C GLU A 262 24.12 41.14 35.74
N ARG A 263 23.33 40.35 34.99
CA ARG A 263 22.29 40.88 34.11
C ARG A 263 21.20 41.61 34.87
N GLN A 264 20.79 41.09 36.03
CA GLN A 264 19.84 41.76 36.92
C GLN A 264 20.38 43.11 37.41
N LYS A 265 21.64 43.17 37.85
CA LYS A 265 22.28 44.43 38.25
C LYS A 265 22.30 45.44 37.10
N LYS A 266 22.68 45.01 35.89
CA LYS A 266 22.68 45.86 34.69
C LYS A 266 21.27 46.36 34.35
N HIS A 267 20.26 45.49 34.38
CA HIS A 267 18.87 45.89 34.14
C HIS A 267 18.36 46.89 35.19
N GLN A 268 18.72 46.72 36.47
CA GLN A 268 18.38 47.69 37.50
C GLN A 268 19.04 49.05 37.24
N GLN A 269 20.33 49.06 36.89
CA GLN A 269 21.04 50.30 36.53
C GLN A 269 20.41 51.01 35.34
N ILE A 270 20.02 50.26 34.30
CA ILE A 270 19.32 50.81 33.13
C ILE A 270 17.96 51.39 33.53
N LYS A 271 17.19 50.69 34.38
CA LYS A 271 15.90 51.20 34.88
C LYS A 271 16.08 52.48 35.69
N THR A 272 17.07 52.53 36.58
CA THR A 272 17.36 53.74 37.36
C THR A 272 17.81 54.89 36.47
N ALA A 273 18.65 54.63 35.47
CA ALA A 273 19.09 55.65 34.51
C ALA A 273 17.92 56.16 33.66
N ALA A 274 17.07 55.26 33.15
CA ALA A 274 15.88 55.62 32.39
C ALA A 274 14.88 56.44 33.22
N ASN A 275 14.65 56.07 34.48
CA ASN A 275 13.79 56.83 35.39
C ASN A 275 14.36 58.22 35.70
N ASN A 276 15.67 58.33 35.89
CA ASN A 276 16.33 59.61 36.10
C ASN A 276 16.23 60.51 34.87
N ILE A 277 16.45 59.97 33.66
CA ILE A 277 16.30 60.70 32.40
C ILE A 277 14.84 61.16 32.21
N ALA A 278 13.86 60.29 32.48
CA ALA A 278 12.44 60.63 32.38
C ALA A 278 12.04 61.74 33.36
N LYS A 279 12.59 61.73 34.58
CA LYS A 279 12.36 62.77 35.58
C LYS A 279 12.93 64.12 35.12
N VAL A 280 14.18 64.13 34.64
CA VAL A 280 14.83 65.34 34.11
C VAL A 280 14.07 65.86 32.89
N ALA A 281 13.63 65.00 31.97
CA ALA A 281 12.85 65.41 30.79
C ALA A 281 11.48 65.99 31.16
N GLY A 282 10.85 65.51 32.24
CA GLY A 282 9.60 66.06 32.77
C GLY A 282 9.76 67.41 33.46
N ASP A 283 10.95 67.74 33.95
CA ASP A 283 11.26 69.06 34.54
C ASP A 283 11.52 70.15 33.47
N TYR A 284 11.64 69.78 32.18
CA TYR A 284 11.86 70.69 31.04
C TYR A 284 10.64 70.86 30.11
N GLY A 285 9.47 70.32 30.48
CA GLY A 285 8.20 70.50 29.77
C GLY A 285 7.17 71.25 30.61
#